data_AF-A0A936D656-F1
#
_entry.id   AF-A0A936D656-F1
#
_cell.length_a   1.000
_cell.length_b   1.000
_cell.length_c   1.000
_cell.angle_alpha   90.00
_cell.angle_beta   90.00
_cell.angle_gamma   90.00
#
_symmetry.space_group_name_H-M   'P 1'
#
loop_
_entity.id
_entity.type
_entity.pdbx_description
1 polymer ?
#
loop_
_entity_poly.entity_id
_entity_poly.type
_entity_poly.pdbx_seq_one_letter_code
_entity_poly.pdbx_strand_id
1 'polypeptide(L)'
;MTRRHALALVLALTSCADEAGDDPEVFIALQRDFADFQRWPVLWQGDGETVPGHPAGARTVYGDVHADGEVFGVGSMLVKTIEVDAADLDPAAAAGPLVFAMVKRGGGFNPEANGWEWFELTISDDGQPLVVWRGEKPPNGECYGCTPGLMPGVDLEMASCTGCHAGAGDNDLVYSVPLPR
;
A
#
# COMPACT_ATOMS: atom_id res chain seq x y z
N MET A 1 -24.95 -17.50 -67.69
CA MET A 1 -23.91 -17.62 -66.64
C MET A 1 -23.67 -16.24 -66.04
N THR A 2 -23.76 -16.16 -64.73
CA THR A 2 -24.04 -14.98 -63.88
C THR A 2 -22.83 -14.06 -63.70
N ARG A 3 -22.99 -12.75 -63.95
CA ARG A 3 -22.02 -11.70 -63.56
C ARG A 3 -22.15 -11.45 -62.06
N ARG A 4 -21.05 -11.56 -61.31
CA ARG A 4 -20.95 -11.15 -59.90
C ARG A 4 -20.09 -9.89 -59.83
N HIS A 5 -20.69 -8.77 -59.45
CA HIS A 5 -19.98 -7.58 -59.02
C HIS A 5 -19.73 -7.71 -57.51
N ALA A 6 -18.46 -7.73 -57.09
CA ALA A 6 -18.08 -7.61 -55.70
C ALA A 6 -17.61 -6.16 -55.48
N LEU A 7 -18.40 -5.40 -54.73
CA LEU A 7 -18.06 -4.06 -54.26
C LEU A 7 -17.19 -4.22 -53.01
N ALA A 8 -15.91 -3.90 -53.10
CA ALA A 8 -15.01 -3.88 -51.96
C ALA A 8 -15.08 -2.51 -51.28
N LEU A 9 -15.68 -2.49 -50.08
CA LEU A 9 -15.69 -1.34 -49.20
C LEU A 9 -14.43 -1.40 -48.32
N VAL A 10 -13.43 -0.58 -48.63
CA VAL A 10 -12.24 -0.40 -47.78
C VAL A 10 -12.54 0.74 -46.81
N LEU A 11 -12.86 0.42 -45.56
CA LEU A 11 -12.81 1.39 -44.46
C LEU A 11 -11.38 1.44 -43.92
N ALA A 12 -10.70 2.56 -44.12
CA ALA A 12 -9.52 2.93 -43.37
C ALA A 12 -9.94 3.65 -42.10
N LEU A 13 -9.52 3.14 -40.93
CA LEU A 13 -9.47 3.91 -39.68
C LEU A 13 -8.12 3.65 -39.03
N THR A 14 -7.15 4.47 -39.41
CA THR A 14 -5.94 4.73 -38.64
C THR A 14 -6.33 5.54 -37.40
N SER A 15 -6.23 4.93 -36.22
CA SER A 15 -6.32 5.62 -34.93
C SER A 15 -5.35 4.96 -33.96
N CYS A 16 -4.06 5.17 -34.18
CA CYS A 16 -3.08 5.15 -33.10
C CYS A 16 -2.98 6.58 -32.59
N ALA A 17 -3.96 7.00 -31.80
CA ALA A 17 -3.74 8.06 -30.84
C ALA A 17 -3.04 7.38 -29.66
N ASP A 18 -1.79 7.77 -29.40
CA ASP A 18 -1.19 7.64 -28.09
C ASP A 18 -2.09 8.45 -27.14
N GLU A 19 -3.03 7.77 -26.49
CA GLU A 19 -3.76 8.35 -25.37
C GLU A 19 -2.71 8.50 -24.26
N ALA A 20 -2.23 9.73 -24.05
CA ALA A 20 -1.60 10.09 -22.79
C ALA A 20 -2.66 9.82 -21.72
N GLY A 21 -2.57 8.64 -21.09
CA GLY A 21 -3.52 8.24 -20.07
C GLY A 21 -3.45 9.25 -18.94
N ASP A 22 -4.56 9.94 -18.67
CA ASP A 22 -4.70 10.73 -17.45
C ASP A 22 -4.40 9.80 -16.26
N ASP A 23 -3.56 10.29 -15.33
CA ASP A 23 -3.36 9.59 -14.07
C ASP A 23 -4.71 9.39 -13.39
N PRO A 24 -4.96 8.20 -12.81
CA PRO A 24 -6.25 7.92 -12.22
C PRO A 24 -6.53 8.86 -11.05
N GLU A 25 -7.67 9.56 -11.07
CA GLU A 25 -8.09 10.38 -9.91
C GLU A 25 -8.32 9.52 -8.65
N VAL A 26 -8.63 8.23 -8.85
CA VAL A 26 -8.89 7.26 -7.78
C VAL A 26 -8.24 5.92 -8.08
N PHE A 27 -7.53 5.36 -7.11
CA PHE A 27 -7.02 3.99 -7.13
C PHE A 27 -7.51 3.20 -5.91
N ILE A 28 -8.21 2.09 -6.15
CA ILE A 28 -8.69 1.20 -5.10
C ILE A 28 -7.83 -0.06 -5.08
N ALA A 29 -6.86 -0.12 -4.17
CA ALA A 29 -6.06 -1.33 -3.99
C ALA A 29 -6.93 -2.52 -3.57
N LEU A 30 -6.65 -3.64 -4.18
CA LEU A 30 -7.18 -4.97 -3.90
C LEU A 30 -6.02 -5.88 -3.47
N GLN A 31 -6.35 -7.02 -2.87
CA GLN A 31 -5.35 -7.99 -2.41
C GLN A 31 -4.35 -8.38 -3.51
N ARG A 32 -4.83 -8.58 -4.74
CA ARG A 32 -3.99 -8.96 -5.89
C ARG A 32 -2.90 -7.93 -6.20
N ASP A 33 -3.12 -6.67 -5.87
CA ASP A 33 -2.18 -5.60 -6.19
C ASP A 33 -0.95 -5.70 -5.28
N PHE A 34 -1.03 -6.43 -4.16
CA PHE A 34 0.10 -6.72 -3.29
C PHE A 34 0.81 -8.04 -3.63
N ALA A 35 0.27 -8.89 -4.51
CA ALA A 35 0.68 -10.30 -4.64
C ALA A 35 2.20 -10.51 -4.82
N ASP A 36 2.85 -9.58 -5.52
CA ASP A 36 4.29 -9.63 -5.83
C ASP A 36 5.11 -8.54 -5.14
N PHE A 37 4.64 -7.95 -4.03
CA PHE A 37 5.30 -6.77 -3.43
C PHE A 37 6.77 -7.01 -3.06
N GLN A 38 7.13 -8.25 -2.72
CA GLN A 38 8.51 -8.63 -2.39
C GLN A 38 9.46 -8.52 -3.59
N ARG A 39 8.93 -8.39 -4.81
CA ARG A 39 9.68 -8.20 -6.05
C ARG A 39 9.80 -6.74 -6.45
N TRP A 40 9.12 -5.83 -5.75
CA TRP A 40 9.23 -4.40 -5.99
C TRP A 40 10.61 -3.89 -5.54
N PRO A 41 11.03 -2.72 -6.04
CA PRO A 41 12.20 -2.03 -5.51
C PRO A 41 12.13 -1.87 -3.98
N VAL A 42 13.24 -2.19 -3.31
CA VAL A 42 13.45 -1.82 -1.91
C VAL A 42 13.83 -0.34 -1.88
N LEU A 43 12.96 0.47 -1.28
CA LEU A 43 13.12 1.91 -1.17
C LEU A 43 13.82 2.32 0.13
N TRP A 44 13.71 1.50 1.17
CA TRP A 44 14.43 1.69 2.42
C TRP A 44 14.61 0.36 3.17
N GLN A 45 15.73 0.22 3.87
CA GLN A 45 16.00 -0.93 4.74
C GLN A 45 16.87 -0.49 5.92
N GLY A 46 16.54 -0.95 7.12
CA GLY A 46 17.29 -0.68 8.34
C GLY A 46 16.54 -1.11 9.59
N ASP A 47 17.14 -0.87 10.75
CA ASP A 47 16.48 -1.11 12.03
C ASP A 47 15.61 0.08 12.41
N GLY A 48 14.47 -0.19 13.05
CA GLY A 48 13.62 0.83 13.64
C GLY A 48 13.36 0.58 15.11
N GLU A 49 13.25 1.65 15.89
CA GLU A 49 12.88 1.61 17.30
C GLU A 49 11.36 1.47 17.48
N THR A 50 10.94 1.02 18.65
CA THR A 50 9.52 0.98 19.01
C THR A 50 8.96 2.40 19.02
N VAL A 51 7.92 2.62 18.22
CA VAL A 51 7.11 3.83 18.20
C VAL A 51 5.64 3.44 18.32
N PRO A 52 4.72 4.35 18.67
CA PRO A 52 3.30 4.01 18.69
C PRO A 52 2.87 3.29 17.40
N GLY A 53 2.25 2.12 17.57
CA GLY A 53 1.83 1.22 16.49
C GLY A 53 2.92 0.32 15.90
N HIS A 54 4.21 0.63 16.01
CA HIS A 54 5.25 -0.18 15.35
C HIS A 54 6.26 -0.72 16.37
N PRO A 55 6.42 -2.05 16.50
CA PRO A 55 7.47 -2.60 17.34
C PRO A 55 8.85 -2.28 16.77
N ALA A 56 9.87 -2.41 17.62
CA ALA A 56 11.24 -2.42 17.18
C ALA A 56 11.51 -3.64 16.27
N GLY A 57 12.51 -3.54 15.40
CA GLY A 57 12.90 -4.64 14.53
C GLY A 57 13.58 -4.19 13.24
N ALA A 58 14.12 -5.17 12.51
CA ALA A 58 14.62 -4.94 11.17
C ALA A 58 13.44 -4.69 10.23
N ARG A 59 13.52 -3.65 9.42
CA ARG A 59 12.42 -3.17 8.60
C ARG A 59 12.86 -3.04 7.15
N THR A 60 11.97 -3.40 6.24
CA THR A 60 12.16 -3.21 4.80
C THR A 60 10.93 -2.53 4.23
N VAL A 61 11.12 -1.50 3.41
CA VAL A 61 10.04 -0.83 2.68
C VAL A 61 10.22 -1.07 1.19
N TYR A 62 9.26 -1.77 0.61
CA TYR A 62 9.10 -2.05 -0.81
C TYR A 62 8.15 -1.00 -1.41
N GLY A 63 8.32 -0.62 -2.67
CA GLY A 63 7.38 0.30 -3.29
C GLY A 63 7.21 0.19 -4.80
N ASP A 64 5.96 0.31 -5.23
CA ASP A 64 5.54 0.61 -6.58
C ASP A 64 5.05 2.06 -6.56
N VAL A 65 5.90 2.99 -7.00
CA VAL A 65 5.72 4.43 -6.77
C VAL A 65 5.42 5.14 -8.08
N HIS A 66 4.42 6.01 -8.05
CA HIS A 66 4.08 6.91 -9.14
C HIS A 66 4.34 8.35 -8.66
N ALA A 67 4.99 9.16 -9.49
CA ALA A 67 5.25 10.55 -9.18
C ALA A 67 4.09 11.42 -9.71
N ASP A 68 3.61 12.35 -8.90
CA ASP A 68 2.74 13.45 -9.34
C ASP A 68 3.37 14.76 -8.87
N GLY A 69 4.19 15.37 -9.72
CA GLY A 69 5.03 16.49 -9.34
C GLY A 69 6.00 16.12 -8.21
N GLU A 70 5.89 16.84 -7.08
CA GLU A 70 6.73 16.64 -5.89
C GLU A 70 6.02 15.83 -4.79
N VAL A 71 4.98 15.06 -5.13
CA VAL A 71 4.28 14.16 -4.18
C VAL A 71 4.16 12.73 -4.73
N PHE A 72 3.77 11.79 -3.86
CA PHE A 72 3.37 10.47 -4.32
C PHE A 72 2.03 10.58 -5.06
N GLY A 73 2.02 10.20 -6.33
CA GLY A 73 0.83 10.19 -7.18
C GLY A 73 -0.15 9.08 -6.80
N VAL A 74 -1.41 9.27 -7.18
CA VAL A 74 -2.48 8.26 -6.97
C VAL A 74 -2.06 6.93 -7.60
N GLY A 75 -2.27 5.84 -6.87
CA GLY A 75 -1.79 4.51 -7.22
C GLY A 75 -0.44 4.14 -6.59
N SER A 76 0.31 5.07 -6.02
CA SER A 76 1.54 4.73 -5.28
C SER A 76 1.25 3.77 -4.14
N MET A 77 2.04 2.69 -4.04
CA MET A 77 1.93 1.65 -3.04
C MET A 77 3.26 1.46 -2.32
N LEU A 78 3.23 1.49 -0.99
CA LEU A 78 4.38 1.16 -0.15
C LEU A 78 4.01 0.01 0.76
N VAL A 79 4.83 -1.04 0.80
CA VAL A 79 4.68 -2.17 1.71
C VAL A 79 5.89 -2.21 2.65
N LYS A 80 5.64 -2.24 3.94
CA LYS A 80 6.64 -2.33 4.99
C LYS A 80 6.56 -3.68 5.67
N THR A 81 7.69 -4.38 5.75
CA THR A 81 7.85 -5.54 6.63
C THR A 81 8.62 -5.15 7.89
N ILE A 82 8.29 -5.77 9.02
CA ILE A 82 9.03 -5.66 10.28
C ILE A 82 9.32 -7.08 10.78
N GLU A 83 10.60 -7.43 10.82
CA GLU A 83 11.06 -8.64 11.50
C GLU A 83 10.95 -8.40 13.00
N VAL A 84 10.23 -9.30 13.67
CA VAL A 84 9.92 -9.25 15.09
C VAL A 84 10.44 -10.54 15.71
N ASP A 85 11.06 -10.46 16.89
CA ASP A 85 11.48 -11.67 17.60
C ASP A 85 10.23 -12.45 17.99
N ALA A 86 10.20 -13.75 17.69
CA ALA A 86 9.10 -14.64 18.05
C ALA A 86 8.85 -14.67 19.56
N ALA A 87 9.85 -14.36 20.39
CA ALA A 87 9.70 -14.22 21.84
C ALA A 87 8.88 -12.98 22.26
N ASP A 88 8.82 -11.97 21.40
CA ASP A 88 8.05 -10.74 21.59
C ASP A 88 6.63 -10.85 20.99
N LEU A 89 6.31 -11.99 20.36
CA LEU A 89 5.01 -12.30 19.80
C LEU A 89 4.14 -13.08 20.80
N ASP A 90 2.82 -12.87 20.73
CA ASP A 90 1.88 -13.82 21.30
C ASP A 90 2.07 -15.19 20.63
N PRO A 91 2.09 -16.29 21.39
CA PRO A 91 2.10 -17.64 20.84
C PRO A 91 0.96 -17.94 19.84
N ALA A 92 -0.13 -17.18 19.87
CA ALA A 92 -1.25 -17.27 18.93
C ALA A 92 -1.05 -16.43 17.65
N ALA A 93 -0.09 -15.52 17.61
CA ALA A 93 0.26 -14.77 16.40
C ALA A 93 0.95 -15.71 15.39
N ALA A 94 0.63 -15.54 14.11
CA ALA A 94 1.30 -16.28 13.05
C ALA A 94 2.80 -15.95 13.04
N ALA A 95 3.64 -16.98 12.97
CA ALA A 95 5.08 -16.79 12.88
C ALA A 95 5.43 -16.12 11.54
N GLY A 96 6.10 -14.96 11.60
CA GLY A 96 6.51 -14.21 10.41
C GLY A 96 6.64 -12.72 10.67
N PRO A 97 7.11 -11.95 9.67
CA PRO A 97 7.19 -10.50 9.81
C PRO A 97 5.80 -9.88 9.87
N LEU A 98 5.70 -8.75 10.56
CA LEU A 98 4.55 -7.87 10.40
C LEU A 98 4.57 -7.20 9.05
N VAL A 99 3.42 -7.12 8.39
CA VAL A 99 3.32 -6.52 7.07
C VAL A 99 2.25 -5.43 7.09
N PHE A 100 2.68 -4.22 6.78
CA PHE A 100 1.80 -3.06 6.68
C PHE A 100 1.92 -2.45 5.29
N ALA A 101 0.87 -1.84 4.79
CA ALA A 101 0.95 -1.09 3.54
C ALA A 101 0.25 0.26 3.63
N MET A 102 0.64 1.16 2.74
CA MET A 102 -0.08 2.40 2.47
C MET A 102 -0.22 2.59 0.98
N VAL A 103 -1.40 3.04 0.55
CA VAL A 103 -1.72 3.26 -0.87
C VAL A 103 -2.31 4.64 -1.06
N LYS A 104 -1.80 5.39 -2.05
CA LYS A 104 -2.32 6.70 -2.43
C LYS A 104 -3.60 6.49 -3.23
N ARG A 105 -4.75 6.52 -2.56
CA ARG A 105 -6.06 6.24 -3.17
C ARG A 105 -6.62 7.42 -3.95
N GLY A 106 -6.38 8.66 -3.52
CA GLY A 106 -6.98 9.84 -4.15
C GLY A 106 -8.50 9.94 -3.93
N GLY A 107 -9.20 10.63 -4.82
CA GLY A 107 -10.66 10.75 -4.79
C GLY A 107 -11.26 11.41 -3.55
N GLY A 108 -10.48 12.19 -2.80
CA GLY A 108 -10.91 12.79 -1.53
C GLY A 108 -11.03 11.82 -0.35
N PHE A 109 -10.56 10.59 -0.47
CA PHE A 109 -10.45 9.64 0.65
C PHE A 109 -9.48 10.18 1.70
N ASN A 110 -9.73 9.95 2.99
CA ASN A 110 -8.83 10.35 4.10
C ASN A 110 -8.18 11.73 3.88
N PRO A 111 -8.96 12.81 3.84
CA PRO A 111 -8.45 14.14 3.47
C PRO A 111 -7.37 14.64 4.44
N GLU A 112 -7.40 14.17 5.68
CA GLU A 112 -6.37 14.45 6.70
C GLU A 112 -5.04 13.73 6.41
N ALA A 113 -5.06 12.71 5.54
CA ALA A 113 -3.88 11.99 5.08
C ALA A 113 -3.62 12.12 3.58
N ASN A 114 -4.03 13.22 2.94
CA ASN A 114 -3.78 13.48 1.52
C ASN A 114 -4.18 12.32 0.59
N GLY A 115 -5.26 11.57 0.85
CA GLY A 115 -5.64 10.44 0.00
C GLY A 115 -4.99 9.11 0.36
N TRP A 116 -4.19 9.00 1.42
CA TRP A 116 -3.60 7.73 1.84
C TRP A 116 -4.62 6.80 2.51
N GLU A 117 -4.66 5.54 2.08
CA GLU A 117 -5.34 4.43 2.73
C GLU A 117 -4.29 3.51 3.38
N TRP A 118 -4.52 3.10 4.62
CA TRP A 118 -3.64 2.26 5.41
C TRP A 118 -4.11 0.82 5.40
N PHE A 119 -3.19 -0.13 5.48
CA PHE A 119 -3.47 -1.56 5.42
C PHE A 119 -2.61 -2.32 6.42
N GLU A 120 -3.20 -3.37 7.00
CA GLU A 120 -2.46 -4.49 7.58
C GLU A 120 -2.63 -5.71 6.68
N LEU A 121 -1.52 -6.36 6.41
CA LEU A 121 -1.46 -7.57 5.61
C LEU A 121 -0.95 -8.72 6.49
N THR A 122 -1.42 -9.92 6.20
CA THR A 122 -0.81 -11.16 6.67
C THR A 122 -0.29 -11.94 5.48
N ILE A 123 0.64 -12.86 5.71
CA ILE A 123 1.14 -13.76 4.67
C ILE A 123 0.54 -15.14 4.92
N SER A 124 -0.23 -15.66 3.96
CA SER A 124 -0.77 -17.02 4.04
C SER A 124 0.30 -18.08 3.90
N ASP A 125 -0.05 -19.33 4.21
CA ASP A 125 0.87 -20.48 4.15
C ASP A 125 1.49 -20.72 2.75
N ASP A 126 0.83 -20.26 1.69
CA ASP A 126 1.31 -20.29 0.31
C ASP A 126 2.15 -19.05 -0.07
N GLY A 127 2.44 -18.18 0.89
CA GLY A 127 3.27 -16.99 0.73
C GLY A 127 2.54 -15.78 0.15
N GLN A 128 1.21 -15.82 0.02
CA GLN A 128 0.45 -14.71 -0.56
C GLN A 128 0.04 -13.67 0.49
N PRO A 129 0.11 -12.36 0.19
CA PRO A 129 -0.42 -11.35 1.08
C PRO A 129 -1.96 -11.38 1.07
N LEU A 130 -2.54 -11.37 2.26
CA LEU A 130 -3.97 -11.23 2.50
C LEU A 130 -4.24 -9.92 3.25
N VAL A 131 -5.25 -9.16 2.83
CA VAL A 131 -5.65 -7.94 3.54
C VAL A 131 -6.40 -8.32 4.80
N VAL A 132 -5.84 -7.99 5.96
CA VAL A 132 -6.49 -8.16 7.27
C VAL A 132 -7.51 -7.03 7.48
N TRP A 133 -7.04 -5.79 7.34
CA TRP A 133 -7.90 -4.62 7.32
C TRP A 133 -7.31 -3.51 6.44
N ARG A 134 -8.16 -2.54 6.11
CA ARG A 134 -7.83 -1.35 5.33
C ARG A 134 -8.68 -0.16 5.73
N GLY A 135 -8.18 1.06 5.62
CA GLY A 135 -8.94 2.29 5.86
C GLY A 135 -8.11 3.45 6.38
N GLU A 136 -8.77 4.42 7.02
CA GLU A 136 -8.11 5.59 7.66
C GLU A 136 -7.45 5.23 9.00
N LYS A 137 -7.91 4.14 9.60
CA LYS A 137 -7.43 3.54 10.85
C LYS A 137 -7.92 2.09 10.95
N PRO A 138 -7.37 1.26 11.85
CA PRO A 138 -7.93 -0.05 12.15
C PRO A 138 -9.42 0.03 12.55
N PRO A 139 -10.25 -0.96 12.18
CA PRO A 139 -11.64 -1.06 12.63
C PRO A 139 -11.77 -1.10 14.16
N ASN A 140 -12.93 -0.71 14.70
CA ASN A 140 -13.17 -0.78 16.15
C ASN A 140 -13.04 -2.22 16.66
N GLY A 141 -12.21 -2.43 17.69
CA GLY A 141 -11.91 -3.75 18.25
C GLY A 141 -10.75 -4.48 17.55
N GLU A 142 -10.31 -3.96 16.40
CA GLU A 142 -9.05 -4.33 15.76
C GLU A 142 -7.97 -3.32 16.16
N CYS A 143 -6.72 -3.71 15.99
CA CYS A 143 -5.61 -3.19 16.78
C CYS A 143 -4.38 -3.23 15.87
N TYR A 144 -3.70 -2.09 15.69
CA TYR A 144 -2.62 -1.93 14.71
C TYR A 144 -1.38 -2.74 15.13
N GLY A 145 -0.98 -3.72 14.33
CA GLY A 145 0.05 -4.66 14.75
C GLY A 145 -0.41 -5.48 15.95
N CYS A 146 -1.71 -5.77 16.00
CA CYS A 146 -2.30 -6.63 17.00
C CYS A 146 -3.21 -7.67 16.36
N THR A 147 -2.60 -8.50 15.52
CA THR A 147 -2.83 -9.92 15.78
C THR A 147 -2.77 -10.11 17.30
N PRO A 148 -3.80 -10.70 17.96
CA PRO A 148 -3.86 -10.79 19.41
C PRO A 148 -2.48 -11.06 20.02
N GLY A 149 -2.01 -10.10 20.82
CA GLY A 149 -0.82 -10.14 21.67
C GLY A 149 0.57 -9.85 21.04
N LEU A 150 0.64 -9.23 19.87
CA LEU A 150 1.88 -8.63 19.35
C LEU A 150 2.42 -7.45 20.19
N MET A 151 1.56 -6.73 20.91
CA MET A 151 1.94 -5.65 21.82
C MET A 151 0.94 -5.54 22.99
N PRO A 152 1.06 -6.36 24.05
CA PRO A 152 0.19 -6.24 25.21
C PRO A 152 0.38 -4.89 25.93
N GLY A 153 -0.70 -4.12 26.08
CA GLY A 153 -0.72 -2.89 26.88
C GLY A 153 -0.59 -1.57 26.12
N VAL A 154 -0.66 -1.56 24.79
CA VAL A 154 -0.76 -0.32 24.02
C VAL A 154 -2.23 0.02 23.84
N ASP A 155 -2.67 1.14 24.45
CA ASP A 155 -4.05 1.61 24.32
C ASP A 155 -4.31 2.09 22.88
N LEU A 156 -5.33 1.49 22.27
CA LEU A 156 -5.58 1.48 20.82
C LEU A 156 -6.36 2.69 20.32
N GLU A 157 -6.93 3.47 21.23
CA GLU A 157 -7.62 4.71 20.86
C GLU A 157 -6.64 5.78 20.35
N MET A 158 -5.33 5.60 20.54
CA MET A 158 -4.30 6.63 20.32
C MET A 158 -3.42 6.46 19.06
N ALA A 159 -3.64 5.44 18.22
CA ALA A 159 -2.81 5.20 17.04
C ALA A 159 -3.57 5.42 15.72
N SER A 160 -4.11 6.62 15.48
CA SER A 160 -4.54 6.95 14.10
C SER A 160 -3.30 6.99 13.21
N CYS A 161 -3.22 6.08 12.23
CA CYS A 161 -2.10 6.03 11.28
C CYS A 161 -1.88 7.42 10.65
N THR A 162 -2.99 8.06 10.26
CA THR A 162 -3.04 9.46 9.81
C THR A 162 -2.39 10.43 10.81
N GLY A 163 -2.75 10.37 12.09
CA GLY A 163 -2.25 11.32 13.10
C GLY A 163 -0.75 11.18 13.35
N CYS A 164 -0.20 9.96 13.34
CA CYS A 164 1.24 9.76 13.47
C CYS A 164 1.98 10.17 12.19
N HIS A 165 1.46 9.78 11.03
CA HIS A 165 2.06 10.11 9.74
C HIS A 165 1.98 11.61 9.39
N ALA A 166 1.07 12.37 10.02
CA ALA A 166 1.02 13.84 9.95
C ALA A 166 2.36 14.52 10.27
N GLY A 167 3.19 13.92 11.12
CA GLY A 167 4.52 14.46 11.43
C GLY A 167 5.53 14.37 10.28
N ALA A 168 5.19 13.71 9.18
CA ALA A 168 5.97 13.66 7.93
C ALA A 168 5.31 14.46 6.79
N GLY A 169 4.57 15.53 7.12
CA GLY A 169 3.84 16.36 6.14
C GLY A 169 4.69 16.87 4.97
N ASP A 170 5.94 17.25 5.22
CA ASP A 170 6.87 17.74 4.19
C ASP A 170 7.34 16.66 3.20
N ASN A 171 7.05 15.39 3.47
CA ASN A 171 7.37 14.24 2.63
C ASN A 171 6.10 13.42 2.32
N ASP A 172 4.98 14.13 2.15
CA ASP A 172 3.65 13.59 1.86
C ASP A 172 3.27 12.40 2.76
N LEU A 173 3.53 12.58 4.06
CA LEU A 173 3.15 11.67 5.14
C LEU A 173 3.92 10.33 5.13
N VAL A 174 5.11 10.29 4.53
CA VAL A 174 5.99 9.12 4.48
C VAL A 174 7.29 9.39 5.26
N TYR A 175 7.69 8.52 6.20
CA TYR A 175 8.85 8.78 7.09
C TYR A 175 10.21 8.26 6.58
N SER A 176 10.24 7.24 5.74
CA SER A 176 11.48 6.48 5.45
C SER A 176 11.87 6.43 3.98
N VAL A 177 10.97 6.87 3.10
CA VAL A 177 11.15 6.86 1.66
C VAL A 177 11.08 8.30 1.18
N PRO A 178 12.11 8.85 0.51
CA PRO A 178 12.04 10.21 0.00
C PRO A 178 10.97 10.32 -1.09
N LEU A 179 10.43 11.52 -1.28
CA LEU A 179 9.57 11.83 -2.42
C LEU A 179 10.19 11.35 -3.75
N PRO A 180 9.37 10.78 -4.66
CA PRO A 180 9.83 10.40 -5.99
C PRO A 180 10.32 11.64 -6.76
N ARG A 181 11.33 11.46 -7.61
CA ARG A 181 11.91 12.50 -8.46
C ARG A 181 11.75 12.16 -9.94
#